data_AF-A0A397DCM6-F1
#
_entry.id   AF-A0A397DCM6-F1
#
_cell.length_a   1.000
_cell.length_b   1.000
_cell.length_c   1.000
_cell.angle_alpha   90.00
_cell.angle_beta   90.00
_cell.angle_gamma   90.00
#
_symmetry.space_group_name_H-M   'P 1'
#
loop_
_entity.id
_entity.type
_entity.pdbx_description
1 polymer ?
#
loop_
_entity_poly.entity_id
_entity_poly.type
_entity_poly.pdbx_seq_one_letter_code
_entity_poly.pdbx_strand_id
1 'polypeptide(L)'
;MARSFVSLRNAAWVAEYITPDSLKKADDVNRVKASFKADMSTPDLFRVSPADYLNSGYDRGHLAPARFNRGYWSRFEGFVRHLATHYGGVYVVTGPLFLPTRTPQGDSYEVQYPVVGSPPTAIAVPTHFFKVVLVQKPSTHSNAYLAAGFVLPNQAIPDHTNLTTFVRPIEYIEGVSGLLFFDQVYIHT
;
A
#
# COMPACT_ATOMS: atom_id res chain seq x y z
N MET A 1 -28.61 1.82 15.68
CA MET A 1 -28.02 1.30 14.42
C MET A 1 -26.51 1.24 14.61
N ALA A 2 -25.88 0.06 14.58
CA ALA A 2 -24.44 -0.10 14.71
C ALA A 2 -23.81 -0.29 13.32
N ARG A 3 -22.71 0.43 13.04
CA ARG A 3 -21.84 0.17 11.88
C ARG A 3 -20.53 -0.37 12.45
N SER A 4 -20.15 -1.59 12.09
CA SER A 4 -18.92 -2.22 12.55
C SER A 4 -17.92 -2.27 11.41
N PHE A 5 -16.72 -1.76 11.67
CA PHE A 5 -15.51 -2.12 10.95
C PHE A 5 -14.55 -2.64 12.00
N VAL A 6 -13.84 -3.74 11.71
CA VAL A 6 -12.70 -4.14 12.52
C VAL A 6 -11.72 -2.96 12.49
N SER A 7 -11.53 -2.31 13.64
CA SER A 7 -10.72 -1.09 13.71
C SER A 7 -9.24 -1.45 13.69
N LEU A 8 -8.68 -1.52 12.48
CA LEU A 8 -7.24 -1.73 12.27
C LEU A 8 -6.44 -0.42 12.39
N ARG A 9 -7.12 0.74 12.38
CA ARG A 9 -6.50 2.08 12.41
C ARG A 9 -5.51 2.32 11.26
N ASN A 10 -5.77 1.67 10.14
CA ASN A 10 -5.08 1.80 8.87
C ASN A 10 -6.06 2.31 7.82
N ALA A 11 -5.55 3.00 6.80
CA ALA A 11 -6.32 3.17 5.57
C ALA A 11 -6.60 1.79 4.97
N ALA A 12 -7.83 1.55 4.51
CA ALA A 12 -8.14 0.32 3.77
C ALA A 12 -7.39 0.28 2.43
N TRP A 13 -7.31 1.43 1.77
CA TRP A 13 -6.54 1.65 0.56
C TRP A 13 -6.30 3.16 0.36
N VAL A 14 -5.33 3.49 -0.48
CA VAL A 14 -5.05 4.83 -0.99
C VAL A 14 -4.88 4.71 -2.50
N ALA A 15 -5.49 5.61 -3.27
CA ALA A 15 -5.37 5.67 -4.72
C ALA A 15 -4.66 6.95 -5.15
N GLU A 16 -3.77 6.85 -6.11
CA GLU A 16 -2.99 7.95 -6.66
C GLU A 16 -2.99 7.87 -8.19
N TYR A 17 -3.05 9.03 -8.85
CA TYR A 17 -2.78 9.16 -10.28
C TYR A 17 -1.52 10.01 -10.47
N ILE A 18 -0.46 9.40 -10.99
CA ILE A 18 0.86 10.01 -11.13
C ILE A 18 1.12 10.27 -12.60
N THR A 19 1.50 11.49 -12.94
CA THR A 19 1.83 11.94 -14.29
C THR A 19 3.26 12.48 -14.34
N PRO A 20 3.88 12.63 -15.54
CA PRO A 20 5.17 13.31 -15.65
C PRO A 20 5.15 14.71 -15.03
N ASP A 21 4.03 15.43 -15.14
CA ASP A 21 3.86 16.77 -14.56
C ASP A 21 3.78 16.74 -13.04
N SER A 22 3.07 15.77 -12.44
CA SER A 22 2.99 15.64 -10.98
C SER A 22 4.33 15.26 -10.33
N LEU A 23 5.31 14.81 -11.12
CA LEU A 23 6.65 14.46 -10.64
C LEU A 23 7.65 15.62 -10.69
N LYS A 24 7.32 16.73 -11.37
CA LYS A 24 8.17 17.92 -11.38
C LYS A 24 8.27 18.44 -9.95
N LYS A 25 9.50 18.63 -9.47
CA LYS A 25 9.73 19.31 -8.19
C LYS A 25 9.22 20.74 -8.34
N ALA A 26 8.17 21.09 -7.61
CA ALA A 26 7.84 22.48 -7.40
C ALA A 26 8.85 23.07 -6.42
N ASP A 27 9.35 24.28 -6.69
CA ASP A 27 10.42 24.93 -5.92
C ASP A 27 10.04 25.18 -4.44
N ASP A 28 8.75 25.10 -4.12
CA ASP A 28 8.16 25.29 -2.79
C ASP A 28 7.93 23.97 -2.01
N VAL A 29 8.10 22.81 -2.65
CA VAL A 29 7.87 21.50 -2.00
C VAL A 29 9.14 21.02 -1.29
N ASN A 30 9.24 21.35 0.00
CA ASN A 30 10.33 20.90 0.85
C ASN A 30 9.89 19.79 1.81
N ARG A 31 10.32 18.54 1.54
CA ARG A 31 10.05 17.37 2.38
C ARG A 31 10.56 17.51 3.81
N VAL A 32 11.61 18.31 4.05
CA VAL A 32 12.14 18.58 5.40
C VAL A 32 11.15 19.40 6.24
N LYS A 33 10.27 20.17 5.59
CA LYS A 33 9.22 20.95 6.27
C LYS A 33 7.92 20.15 6.48
N ALA A 34 7.78 18.99 5.86
CA ALA A 34 6.62 18.12 6.05
C ALA A 34 6.68 17.45 7.43
N SER A 35 5.64 17.63 8.24
CA SER A 35 5.49 16.98 9.54
C SER A 35 4.29 16.04 9.52
N PHE A 36 4.45 14.85 10.09
CA PHE A 36 3.32 13.95 10.34
C PHE A 36 2.36 14.62 11.32
N LYS A 37 1.07 14.62 11.00
CA LYS A 37 -0.01 15.16 11.83
C LYS A 37 -1.15 14.16 11.86
N ALA A 38 -1.88 14.14 12.97
CA ALA A 38 -3.10 13.36 13.06
C ALA A 38 -4.16 13.95 12.12
N ASP A 39 -4.99 13.10 11.52
CA ASP A 39 -6.14 13.54 10.75
C ASP A 39 -7.30 13.90 11.71
N MET A 40 -7.59 15.20 11.81
CA MET A 40 -8.64 15.72 12.68
C MET A 40 -10.05 15.41 12.19
N SER A 41 -10.20 14.98 10.92
CA SER A 41 -11.49 14.51 10.39
C SER A 41 -11.85 13.11 10.88
N THR A 42 -10.86 12.33 11.33
CA THR A 42 -11.08 11.03 11.96
C THR A 42 -11.56 11.23 13.41
N PRO A 43 -12.65 10.57 13.85
CA PRO A 43 -13.09 10.63 15.24
C PRO A 43 -12.01 10.17 16.23
N ASP A 44 -11.96 10.76 17.41
CA ASP A 44 -10.91 10.50 18.42
C ASP A 44 -10.73 9.00 18.74
N LEU A 45 -11.83 8.25 18.78
CA LEU A 45 -11.83 6.80 19.03
C LEU A 45 -11.06 5.99 17.99
N PHE A 46 -10.85 6.52 16.78
CA PHE A 46 -10.13 5.86 15.68
C PHE A 46 -8.88 6.63 15.23
N ARG A 47 -8.66 7.82 15.79
CA ARG A 47 -7.56 8.70 15.38
C ARG A 47 -6.22 8.13 15.81
N VAL A 48 -5.28 8.21 14.89
CA VAL A 48 -3.87 7.84 15.10
C VAL A 48 -3.02 9.11 15.11
N SER A 49 -2.09 9.18 16.06
CA SER A 49 -1.16 10.27 16.24
C SER A 49 0.27 9.84 15.89
N PRO A 50 1.16 10.78 15.52
CA PRO A 50 2.57 10.47 15.30
C PRO A 50 3.27 9.91 16.55
N ALA A 51 2.78 10.22 17.74
CA ALA A 51 3.34 9.75 19.01
C ALA A 51 3.15 8.24 19.20
N ASP A 52 2.10 7.65 18.62
CA ASP A 52 1.83 6.22 18.72
C ASP A 52 2.94 5.37 18.08
N TYR A 53 3.70 5.95 17.15
CA TYR A 53 4.81 5.27 16.45
C TYR A 53 6.15 5.45 17.16
N LEU A 54 6.26 6.34 18.14
CA LEU A 54 7.52 6.65 18.80
C LEU A 54 8.06 5.39 19.50
N ASN A 55 9.30 5.02 19.20
CA ASN A 55 9.97 3.82 19.74
C ASN A 55 9.26 2.48 19.44
N SER A 56 8.33 2.45 18.47
CA SER A 56 7.61 1.22 18.08
C SER A 56 8.45 0.26 17.20
N GLY A 57 9.51 0.76 16.57
CA GLY A 57 10.27 0.05 15.54
C GLY A 57 9.69 0.16 14.12
N TYR A 58 8.54 0.80 13.95
CA TYR A 58 7.87 1.01 12.66
C TYR A 58 7.93 2.47 12.21
N ASP A 59 8.04 2.69 10.89
CA ASP A 59 7.98 4.02 10.32
C ASP A 59 6.54 4.58 10.32
N ARG A 60 6.43 5.90 10.53
CA ARG A 60 5.18 6.65 10.46
C ARG A 60 4.63 6.65 9.01
N GLY A 61 3.36 6.28 8.85
CA GLY A 61 2.63 6.37 7.58
C GLY A 61 2.37 5.03 6.89
N HIS A 62 3.33 4.10 6.91
CA HIS A 62 3.17 2.77 6.30
C HIS A 62 3.16 1.62 7.30
N LEU A 63 3.45 1.84 8.60
CA LEU A 63 3.66 0.74 9.57
C LEU A 63 4.65 -0.32 9.06
N ALA A 64 5.62 0.15 8.29
CA ALA A 64 6.66 -0.67 7.71
C ALA A 64 7.92 -0.60 8.58
N PRO A 65 8.64 -1.72 8.78
CA PRO A 65 9.98 -1.67 9.33
C PRO A 65 10.83 -0.71 8.53
N ALA A 66 11.64 0.09 9.22
CA ALA A 66 12.32 1.21 8.61
C ALA A 66 13.25 0.81 7.43
N ARG A 67 13.78 -0.43 7.43
CA ARG A 67 14.56 -0.97 6.31
C ARG A 67 13.71 -1.34 5.08
N PHE A 68 12.48 -1.83 5.28
CA PHE A 68 11.57 -2.10 4.16
C PHE A 68 11.16 -0.80 3.48
N ASN A 69 10.74 0.18 4.28
CA ASN A 69 10.26 1.47 3.79
C ASN A 69 11.37 2.27 3.08
N ARG A 70 12.58 2.32 3.66
CA ARG A 70 13.71 3.05 3.05
C ARG A 70 14.39 2.32 1.88
N GLY A 71 14.22 1.00 1.79
CA GLY A 71 14.81 0.17 0.73
C GLY A 71 13.79 -0.14 -0.38
N TYR A 72 13.16 -1.30 -0.27
CA TYR A 72 12.36 -1.88 -1.35
C TYR A 72 11.12 -1.06 -1.72
N TRP A 73 10.48 -0.42 -0.75
CA TRP A 73 9.32 0.44 -1.00
C TRP A 73 9.70 1.67 -1.85
N SER A 74 10.81 2.33 -1.51
CA SER A 74 11.38 3.44 -2.30
C SER A 74 11.73 3.00 -3.74
N ARG A 75 12.29 1.80 -3.91
CA ARG A 75 12.55 1.23 -5.24
C ARG A 75 11.26 1.00 -6.04
N PHE A 76 10.18 0.52 -5.39
CA PHE A 76 8.88 0.38 -6.03
C PHE A 76 8.34 1.75 -6.47
N GLU A 77 8.44 2.78 -5.62
CA GLU A 77 8.05 4.14 -6.02
C GLU A 77 8.84 4.62 -7.23
N GLY A 78 10.13 4.32 -7.32
CA GLY A 78 10.96 4.59 -8.50
C GLY A 78 10.43 3.93 -9.78
N PHE A 79 10.02 2.65 -9.68
CA PHE A 79 9.39 1.93 -10.79
C PHE A 79 8.07 2.59 -11.24
N VAL A 80 7.20 2.97 -10.30
CA VAL A 80 5.94 3.67 -10.62
C VAL A 80 6.21 5.02 -11.29
N ARG A 81 7.20 5.79 -10.81
CA ARG A 81 7.59 7.06 -11.45
C ARG A 81 8.08 6.83 -12.89
N HIS A 82 8.84 5.76 -13.12
CA HIS A 82 9.27 5.39 -14.47
C HIS A 82 8.08 5.06 -15.38
N LEU A 83 7.10 4.28 -14.89
CA LEU A 83 5.87 4.02 -15.64
C LEU A 83 5.12 5.31 -16.00
N ALA A 84 4.98 6.25 -15.06
CA ALA A 84 4.34 7.54 -15.30
C ALA A 84 5.02 8.30 -16.45
N THR A 85 6.36 8.34 -16.46
CA THR A 85 7.13 9.00 -17.52
C THR A 85 7.02 8.29 -18.88
N HIS A 86 6.88 6.96 -18.89
CA HIS A 86 6.84 6.18 -20.12
C HIS A 86 5.44 6.13 -20.76
N TYR A 87 4.39 6.03 -19.95
CA TYR A 87 3.00 5.87 -20.39
C TYR A 87 2.18 7.17 -20.33
N GLY A 88 2.76 8.28 -19.88
CA GLY A 88 2.07 9.57 -19.72
C GLY A 88 1.19 9.67 -18.46
N GLY A 89 0.95 8.55 -17.78
CA GLY A 89 0.25 8.49 -16.50
C GLY A 89 0.17 7.07 -15.96
N VAL A 90 0.07 6.94 -14.64
CA VAL A 90 -0.14 5.66 -13.95
C VAL A 90 -1.09 5.84 -12.78
N TYR A 91 -2.11 4.98 -12.71
CA TYR A 91 -2.95 4.84 -11.53
C TYR A 91 -2.32 3.79 -10.61
N VAL A 92 -2.27 4.07 -9.31
CA VAL A 92 -1.76 3.15 -8.30
C VAL A 92 -2.75 3.08 -7.15
N VAL A 93 -3.18 1.88 -6.81
CA VAL A 93 -3.91 1.60 -5.57
C VAL A 93 -3.00 0.83 -4.63
N THR A 94 -2.85 1.32 -3.40
CA THR A 94 -1.99 0.74 -2.37
C THR A 94 -2.79 0.46 -1.12
N GLY A 95 -2.54 -0.66 -0.42
CA GLY A 95 -3.17 -0.92 0.87
C GLY A 95 -2.49 -2.03 1.66
N PRO A 96 -2.82 -2.15 2.96
CA PRO A 96 -2.35 -3.23 3.81
C PRO A 96 -3.05 -4.56 3.53
N LEU A 97 -2.39 -5.67 3.84
CA LEU A 97 -2.96 -7.01 3.85
C LEU A 97 -2.62 -7.73 5.16
N PHE A 98 -3.57 -8.53 5.62
CA PHE A 98 -3.45 -9.40 6.79
C PHE A 98 -3.66 -10.84 6.31
N LEU A 99 -2.60 -11.42 5.76
CA LEU A 99 -2.66 -12.70 5.09
C LEU A 99 -2.58 -13.86 6.09
N PRO A 100 -3.39 -14.91 5.92
CA PRO A 100 -3.34 -16.07 6.78
C PRO A 100 -2.09 -16.91 6.52
N THR A 101 -1.57 -17.52 7.59
CA THR A 101 -0.55 -18.57 7.54
C THR A 101 -1.14 -19.88 8.03
N ARG A 102 -0.62 -21.02 7.55
CA ARG A 102 -1.00 -22.31 8.13
C ARG A 102 -0.55 -22.35 9.58
N THR A 103 -1.40 -22.90 10.45
CA THR A 103 -1.03 -23.19 11.83
C THR A 103 0.15 -24.16 11.86
N PRO A 104 0.96 -24.19 12.93
CA PRO A 104 2.04 -25.16 13.07
C PRO A 104 1.61 -26.62 12.90
N GLN A 105 0.35 -26.93 13.25
CA GLN A 105 -0.28 -28.25 13.09
C GLN A 105 -0.71 -28.55 11.65
N GLY A 106 -0.85 -27.52 10.81
CA GLY A 106 -1.10 -27.64 9.36
C GLY A 106 -2.55 -27.96 8.96
N ASP A 107 -3.46 -28.04 9.93
CA ASP A 107 -4.87 -28.38 9.77
C ASP A 107 -5.78 -27.17 9.52
N SER A 108 -5.29 -25.97 9.81
CA SER A 108 -6.06 -24.73 9.79
C SER A 108 -5.21 -23.53 9.38
N TYR A 109 -5.87 -22.40 9.15
CA TYR A 109 -5.25 -21.13 8.81
C TYR A 109 -5.56 -20.10 9.89
N GLU A 110 -4.56 -19.30 10.23
CA GLU A 110 -4.70 -18.20 11.19
C GLU A 110 -4.12 -16.91 10.63
N VAL A 111 -4.69 -15.78 11.02
CA VAL A 111 -4.16 -14.46 10.72
C VAL A 111 -3.53 -13.93 12.00
N GLN A 112 -2.21 -13.76 12.00
CA GLN A 112 -1.48 -13.17 13.12
C GLN A 112 -0.79 -11.89 12.67
N TYR A 113 -0.94 -10.84 13.49
CA TYR A 113 -0.24 -9.58 13.28
C TYR A 113 0.10 -8.92 14.61
N PRO A 114 1.26 -8.26 14.72
CA PRO A 114 1.57 -7.45 15.87
C PRO A 114 0.70 -6.19 15.89
N VAL A 115 0.60 -5.58 17.06
CA VAL A 115 -0.03 -4.26 17.23
C VAL A 115 0.95 -3.30 17.87
N VAL A 116 0.86 -2.03 17.50
CA VAL A 116 1.58 -0.93 18.16
C VAL A 116 0.64 -0.25 19.17
N GLY A 117 1.14 0.00 20.38
CA GLY A 117 0.33 0.52 21.48
C GLY A 117 -0.47 -0.58 22.20
N SER A 118 -1.53 -0.19 22.89
CA SER A 118 -2.38 -1.10 23.67
C SER A 118 -3.87 -0.83 23.40
N PRO A 119 -4.77 -1.81 23.63
CA PRO A 119 -6.20 -1.57 23.54
C PRO A 119 -6.66 -0.40 24.43
N PRO A 120 -7.64 0.40 23.99
CA PRO A 120 -8.46 0.22 22.79
C PRO A 120 -7.88 0.89 21.53
N THR A 121 -6.71 1.53 21.62
CA THR A 121 -6.15 2.36 20.54
C THR A 121 -5.05 1.68 19.71
N ALA A 122 -4.81 0.40 19.98
CA ALA A 122 -3.81 -0.41 19.32
C ALA A 122 -3.93 -0.37 17.78
N ILE A 123 -2.80 -0.18 17.11
CA ILE A 123 -2.71 -0.06 15.66
C ILE A 123 -2.22 -1.39 15.09
N ALA A 124 -3.00 -2.00 14.19
CA ALA A 124 -2.62 -3.26 13.59
C ALA A 124 -1.46 -3.08 12.60
N VAL A 125 -0.40 -3.88 12.73
CA VAL A 125 0.73 -3.88 11.80
C VAL A 125 0.42 -4.83 10.65
N PRO A 126 0.36 -4.36 9.38
CA PRO A 126 0.09 -5.22 8.23
C PRO A 126 1.12 -6.34 8.09
N THR A 127 0.67 -7.52 7.68
CA THR A 127 1.60 -8.63 7.33
C THR A 127 2.27 -8.37 5.97
N HIS A 128 1.54 -7.74 5.06
CA HIS A 128 1.94 -7.46 3.68
C HIS A 128 1.34 -6.13 3.25
N PHE A 129 1.84 -5.59 2.14
CA PHE A 129 1.20 -4.53 1.38
C PHE A 129 0.91 -5.01 -0.02
N PHE A 130 -0.18 -4.54 -0.60
CA PHE A 130 -0.42 -4.67 -2.02
C PHE A 130 -0.17 -3.34 -2.73
N LYS A 131 0.20 -3.44 -4.01
CA LYS A 131 0.06 -2.36 -5.00
C LYS A 131 -0.57 -2.92 -6.26
N VAL A 132 -1.62 -2.27 -6.76
CA VAL A 132 -2.17 -2.53 -8.08
C VAL A 132 -1.90 -1.31 -8.93
N VAL A 133 -1.21 -1.50 -10.06
CA VAL A 133 -0.87 -0.42 -11.01
C VAL A 133 -1.66 -0.59 -12.29
N LEU A 134 -2.08 0.51 -12.89
CA LEU A 134 -2.77 0.55 -14.19
C LEU A 134 -2.18 1.67 -15.04
N VAL A 135 -1.82 1.35 -16.29
CA VAL A 135 -1.36 2.31 -17.30
C VAL A 135 -2.18 2.18 -18.57
N GLN A 136 -2.36 3.29 -19.29
CA GLN A 136 -3.00 3.29 -20.60
C GLN A 136 -1.95 2.99 -21.67
N LYS A 137 -2.24 2.06 -22.60
CA LYS A 137 -1.33 1.78 -23.72
C LYS A 137 -1.24 3.00 -24.64
N PRO A 138 -0.04 3.36 -25.14
CA PRO A 138 0.10 4.36 -26.19
C PRO A 138 -0.39 3.75 -27.51
N SER A 139 -1.70 3.76 -27.78
CA SER A 139 -2.27 3.30 -29.05
C SER A 139 -3.36 4.27 -29.50
N THR A 140 -3.38 4.57 -30.79
CA THR A 140 -4.28 5.53 -31.41
C THR A 140 -5.71 5.00 -31.61
N HIS A 141 -5.96 3.69 -31.44
CA HIS A 141 -7.21 3.05 -31.89
C HIS A 141 -7.92 2.21 -30.81
N SER A 142 -7.41 2.15 -29.57
CA SER A 142 -8.11 1.48 -28.46
C SER A 142 -7.73 2.07 -27.10
N ASN A 143 -8.72 2.27 -26.23
CA ASN A 143 -8.52 2.53 -24.79
C ASN A 143 -8.12 1.24 -24.07
N ALA A 144 -7.00 0.65 -24.47
CA ALA A 144 -6.48 -0.57 -23.86
C ALA A 144 -5.62 -0.20 -22.65
N TYR A 145 -5.86 -0.86 -21.53
CA TYR A 145 -5.06 -0.71 -20.31
C TYR A 145 -4.18 -1.94 -20.08
N LEU A 146 -3.06 -1.72 -19.39
CA LEU A 146 -2.23 -2.76 -18.78
C LEU A 146 -2.32 -2.60 -17.26
N ALA A 147 -2.49 -3.71 -16.56
CA ALA A 147 -2.52 -3.73 -15.11
C ALA A 147 -1.56 -4.77 -14.55
N ALA A 148 -1.02 -4.51 -13.35
CA ALA A 148 -0.22 -5.48 -12.62
C ALA A 148 -0.47 -5.37 -11.12
N GLY A 149 -0.65 -6.52 -10.46
CA GLY A 149 -0.77 -6.66 -9.03
C GLY A 149 0.55 -7.08 -8.38
N PHE A 150 0.84 -6.52 -7.22
CA PHE A 150 2.03 -6.86 -6.42
C PHE A 150 1.65 -7.05 -4.96
N VAL A 151 2.25 -8.05 -4.30
CA VAL A 151 2.09 -8.32 -2.87
C VAL A 151 3.47 -8.46 -2.23
N LEU A 152 3.82 -7.54 -1.33
CA LEU A 152 5.12 -7.46 -0.68
C LEU A 152 4.99 -7.74 0.81
N PRO A 153 5.83 -8.60 1.41
CA PRO A 153 5.82 -8.83 2.85
C PRO A 153 6.30 -7.60 3.60
N ASN A 154 5.69 -7.31 4.74
CA ASN A 154 6.05 -6.17 5.59
C ASN A 154 7.32 -6.46 6.43
N GLN A 155 8.42 -6.73 5.74
CA GLN A 155 9.71 -7.10 6.34
C GLN A 155 10.87 -6.65 5.46
N ALA A 156 12.10 -6.70 5.96
CA ALA A 156 13.26 -6.39 5.14
C ALA A 156 13.35 -7.35 3.92
N ILE A 157 13.45 -6.78 2.71
CA ILE A 157 13.65 -7.53 1.46
C ILE A 157 15.07 -7.26 0.97
N PRO A 158 15.85 -8.30 0.61
CA PRO A 158 17.20 -8.11 0.05
C PRO A 158 17.18 -7.29 -1.24
N ASP A 159 18.12 -6.35 -1.39
CA ASP A 159 18.15 -5.40 -2.52
C ASP A 159 18.22 -6.06 -3.90
N HIS A 160 18.83 -7.25 -3.98
CA HIS A 160 18.96 -8.03 -5.21
C HIS A 160 17.69 -8.79 -5.62
N THR A 161 16.66 -8.82 -4.76
CA THR A 161 15.38 -9.49 -5.08
C THR A 161 14.70 -8.78 -6.24
N ASN A 162 14.19 -9.49 -7.25
CA ASN A 162 13.50 -8.87 -8.38
C ASN A 162 12.05 -8.49 -8.01
N LEU A 163 11.56 -7.37 -8.53
CA LEU A 163 10.17 -6.93 -8.27
C LEU A 163 9.16 -7.95 -8.82
N THR A 164 9.52 -8.66 -9.89
CA THR A 164 8.69 -9.71 -10.49
C THR A 164 8.39 -10.86 -9.52
N THR A 165 9.23 -11.09 -8.50
CA THR A 165 8.99 -12.08 -7.44
C THR A 165 7.69 -11.81 -6.67
N PHE A 166 7.28 -10.55 -6.60
CA PHE A 166 6.10 -10.10 -5.86
C PHE A 166 4.85 -9.96 -6.71
N VAL A 167 4.92 -10.24 -8.01
CA VAL A 167 3.76 -10.16 -8.91
C VAL A 167 2.71 -11.19 -8.50
N ARG A 168 1.45 -10.76 -8.46
CA ARG A 168 0.28 -11.60 -8.21
C ARG A 168 -0.84 -11.25 -9.18
N PRO A 169 -1.70 -12.21 -9.54
CA PRO A 169 -2.95 -11.92 -10.23
C PRO A 169 -3.76 -10.88 -9.44
N ILE A 170 -4.46 -9.99 -10.15
CA ILE A 170 -5.27 -8.96 -9.50
C ILE A 170 -6.41 -9.61 -8.72
N GLU A 171 -6.99 -10.67 -9.26
CA GLU A 171 -8.06 -11.46 -8.67
C GLU A 171 -7.63 -12.09 -7.33
N TYR A 172 -6.34 -12.44 -7.21
CA TYR A 172 -5.79 -12.89 -5.92
C TYR A 172 -5.83 -11.76 -4.90
N ILE A 173 -5.40 -10.55 -5.29
CA ILE A 173 -5.38 -9.37 -4.41
C ILE A 173 -6.81 -8.97 -4.02
N GLU A 174 -7.75 -8.99 -4.96
CA GLU A 174 -9.18 -8.75 -4.70
C GLU A 174 -9.71 -9.75 -3.66
N GLY A 175 -9.43 -11.04 -3.86
CA GLY A 175 -9.85 -12.10 -2.93
C GLY A 175 -9.31 -11.94 -1.51
N VAL A 176 -8.07 -11.49 -1.34
CA VAL A 176 -7.45 -11.32 -0.01
C VAL A 176 -7.65 -9.94 0.63
N SER A 177 -7.99 -8.91 -0.17
CA SER A 177 -8.24 -7.55 0.32
C SER A 177 -9.72 -7.24 0.54
N GLY A 178 -10.62 -7.95 -0.15
CA GLY A 178 -12.04 -7.63 -0.21
C GLY A 178 -12.35 -6.37 -1.03
N LEU A 179 -11.41 -5.92 -1.88
CA LEU A 179 -11.56 -4.79 -2.78
C LEU A 179 -11.77 -5.28 -4.22
N LEU A 180 -12.44 -4.48 -5.05
CA LEU A 180 -12.45 -4.65 -6.49
C LEU A 180 -11.62 -3.52 -7.10
N PHE A 181 -10.71 -3.85 -8.01
CA PHE A 181 -9.84 -2.86 -8.63
C PHE A 181 -10.22 -2.67 -10.10
N PHE A 182 -10.44 -1.42 -10.51
CA PHE A 182 -10.61 -1.07 -11.92
C PHE A 182 -11.76 -1.83 -12.62
N ASP A 183 -12.82 -2.15 -11.87
CA ASP A 183 -14.00 -2.91 -12.30
C ASP A 183 -14.82 -2.25 -13.42
N GLN A 184 -14.52 -0.97 -13.71
CA GLN A 184 -15.17 -0.17 -14.75
C GLN A 184 -14.35 -0.05 -16.04
N VAL A 185 -13.17 -0.68 -16.15
CA VAL A 185 -12.32 -0.58 -17.34
C VAL A 185 -11.95 -1.96 -17.91
N TYR A 186 -11.84 -2.04 -19.24
CA TYR A 186 -11.39 -3.25 -19.91
C TYR A 186 -9.87 -3.39 -19.79
N ILE A 187 -9.42 -4.38 -19.03
CA ILE A 187 -7.99 -4.67 -18.81
C ILE A 187 -7.57 -5.78 -19.78
N HIS A 188 -6.50 -5.54 -20.55
CA HIS A 188 -5.84 -6.61 -21.29
C HIS A 188 -4.86 -7.32 -20.36
N THR A 189 -5.24 -8.50 -19.88
CA THR A 189 -4.39 -9.42 -19.11
C THR A 189 -3.42 -10.20 -20.00
#